data_AF-A0A919JGB2-F1
#
_entry.id   AF-A0A919JGB2-F1
#
_cell.length_a   1.000
_cell.length_b   1.000
_cell.length_c   1.000
_cell.angle_alpha   90.00
_cell.angle_beta   90.00
_cell.angle_gamma   90.00
#
_symmetry.space_group_name_H-M   'P 1'
#
loop_
_entity.id
_entity.type
_entity.pdbx_description
1 polymer ?
#
loop_
_entity_poly.entity_id
_entity_poly.type
_entity_poly.pdbx_seq_one_letter_code
_entity_poly.pdbx_strand_id
1 'polypeptide(L)'
;MTATVVERVGHTSVDDDAELCVTALGPELTAYVAGAASVAELKSWMAAPQGPPWQVRRRLAAAAELVTVFENANQSALTAAWLRELDPAGYVPARVLRLSDGDEASVKALLETATSWALTPAAG
;
A
#
# COMPACT_ATOMS: atom_id res chain seq x y z
N MET A 1 39.62 -12.47 -1.20
CA MET A 1 38.66 -12.15 -2.27
C MET A 1 37.28 -12.09 -1.65
N THR A 2 36.86 -10.90 -1.22
CA THR A 2 35.57 -10.66 -0.56
C THR A 2 34.57 -10.20 -1.62
N ALA A 3 33.57 -11.03 -1.88
CA ALA A 3 32.42 -10.65 -2.70
C ALA A 3 31.51 -9.76 -1.85
N THR A 4 31.50 -8.46 -2.15
CA THR A 4 30.51 -7.54 -1.62
C THR A 4 29.18 -7.87 -2.30
N VAL A 5 28.32 -8.60 -1.60
CA VAL A 5 26.91 -8.74 -1.98
C VAL A 5 26.30 -7.35 -1.83
N VAL A 6 26.06 -6.69 -2.96
CA VAL A 6 25.31 -5.44 -3.02
C VAL A 6 23.87 -5.77 -2.66
N GLU A 7 23.47 -5.42 -1.43
CA GLU A 7 22.07 -5.36 -1.02
C GLU A 7 21.34 -4.38 -1.94
N ARG A 8 20.66 -4.91 -2.97
CA ARG A 8 19.62 -4.17 -3.69
C ARG A 8 18.33 -4.24 -2.87
N VAL A 9 18.27 -3.49 -1.78
CA VAL A 9 16.97 -2.99 -1.31
C VAL A 9 16.74 -1.73 -2.13
N GLY A 10 16.07 -1.87 -3.28
CA GLY A 10 15.66 -0.71 -4.06
C GLY A 10 14.78 0.15 -3.16
N HIS A 11 15.31 1.28 -2.69
CA HIS A 11 14.48 2.31 -2.09
C HIS A 11 13.60 2.84 -3.22
N THR A 12 12.37 2.34 -3.31
CA THR A 12 11.33 3.03 -4.08
C THR A 12 11.14 4.40 -3.44
N SER A 13 11.16 5.43 -4.27
CA SER A 13 10.85 6.78 -3.81
C SER A 13 9.36 6.85 -3.44
N VAL A 14 8.97 7.83 -2.63
CA VAL A 14 7.54 8.04 -2.36
C VAL A 14 6.74 8.32 -3.65
N ASP A 15 7.40 8.89 -4.66
CA ASP A 15 6.80 9.11 -5.97
C ASP A 15 6.52 7.78 -6.69
N ASP A 16 7.46 6.83 -6.63
CA ASP A 16 7.28 5.48 -7.18
C ASP A 16 6.16 4.72 -6.44
N ASP A 17 6.14 4.79 -5.10
CA ASP A 17 5.09 4.16 -4.29
C ASP A 17 3.71 4.75 -4.62
N ALA A 18 3.64 6.08 -4.78
CA ALA A 18 2.41 6.77 -5.16
C ALA A 18 1.95 6.38 -6.58
N GLU A 19 2.87 6.31 -7.54
CA GLU A 19 2.57 5.92 -8.93
C GLU A 19 2.08 4.48 -9.01
N LEU A 20 2.74 3.55 -8.32
CA LEU A 20 2.32 2.16 -8.22
C LEU A 20 0.92 2.05 -7.62
N CYS A 21 0.67 2.74 -6.50
CA CYS A 21 -0.64 2.75 -5.87
C CYS A 21 -1.72 3.34 -6.79
N VAL A 22 -1.47 4.49 -7.43
CA VAL A 22 -2.44 5.10 -8.37
C VAL A 22 -2.78 4.14 -9.50
N THR A 23 -1.79 3.43 -10.03
CA THR A 23 -1.97 2.46 -11.12
C THR A 23 -2.81 1.26 -10.69
N ALA A 24 -2.49 0.66 -9.54
CA ALA A 24 -3.14 -0.57 -9.07
C ALA A 24 -4.50 -0.31 -8.38
N LEU A 25 -4.63 0.78 -7.63
CA LEU A 25 -5.77 1.04 -6.75
C LEU A 25 -6.77 2.05 -7.32
N GLY A 26 -6.31 2.87 -8.26
CA GLY A 26 -6.99 4.07 -8.73
C GLY A 26 -6.74 5.28 -7.81
N PRO A 27 -6.86 6.52 -8.35
CA PRO A 27 -6.45 7.73 -7.64
C PRO A 27 -7.25 8.00 -6.37
N GLU A 28 -8.54 7.68 -6.33
CA GLU A 28 -9.40 7.92 -5.16
C GLU A 28 -9.02 7.03 -3.97
N LEU A 29 -8.75 5.74 -4.21
CA LEU A 29 -8.35 4.83 -3.15
C LEU A 29 -6.95 5.15 -2.66
N THR A 30 -6.02 5.49 -3.56
CA THR A 30 -4.68 5.96 -3.18
C THR A 30 -4.74 7.20 -2.30
N ALA A 31 -5.56 8.20 -2.66
CA ALA A 31 -5.77 9.39 -1.84
C ALA A 31 -6.38 9.03 -0.47
N TYR A 32 -7.36 8.12 -0.45
CA TYR A 32 -7.97 7.67 0.80
C TYR A 32 -6.96 7.00 1.74
N VAL A 33 -6.16 6.03 1.25
CA VAL A 33 -5.18 5.31 2.09
C VAL A 33 -4.02 6.20 2.50
N ALA A 34 -3.61 7.16 1.66
CA ALA A 34 -2.63 8.18 2.00
C ALA A 34 -3.09 9.08 3.17
N GLY A 35 -4.39 9.13 3.45
CA GLY A 35 -4.99 9.97 4.48
C GLY A 35 -5.47 11.32 3.96
N ALA A 36 -5.40 11.57 2.65
CA ALA A 36 -5.94 12.77 2.04
C ALA A 36 -7.48 12.78 2.12
N ALA A 37 -8.05 13.98 2.16
CA ALA A 37 -9.47 14.24 2.00
C ALA A 37 -9.89 14.27 0.52
N SER A 38 -8.94 14.43 -0.40
CA SER A 38 -9.20 14.43 -1.84
C SER A 38 -7.99 14.02 -2.68
N VAL A 39 -8.23 13.64 -3.94
CA VAL A 39 -7.16 13.40 -4.93
C VAL A 39 -6.32 14.67 -5.19
N ALA A 40 -6.96 15.85 -5.15
CA ALA A 40 -6.26 17.12 -5.35
C ALA A 40 -5.27 17.41 -4.21
N GLU A 41 -5.65 17.10 -2.97
CA GLU A 41 -4.77 17.24 -1.82
C GLU A 41 -3.57 16.29 -1.90
N LEU A 42 -3.79 15.02 -2.25
CA LEU A 42 -2.69 14.07 -2.50
C LEU A 42 -1.72 14.63 -3.56
N LYS A 43 -2.24 15.07 -4.72
CA LYS A 43 -1.42 15.66 -5.78
C LYS A 43 -0.63 16.89 -5.30
N SER A 44 -1.24 17.72 -4.46
CA SER A 44 -0.58 18.91 -3.91
C SER A 44 0.59 18.55 -3.01
N TRP A 45 0.50 17.47 -2.23
CA TRP A 45 1.58 16.99 -1.39
C TRP A 45 2.73 16.39 -2.20
N MET A 46 2.42 15.62 -3.26
CA MET A 46 3.43 15.04 -4.14
C MET A 46 4.17 16.12 -4.96
N ALA A 47 3.48 17.21 -5.33
CA ALA A 47 4.08 18.32 -6.06
C ALA A 47 4.87 19.31 -5.17
N ALA A 48 4.78 19.20 -3.84
CA ALA A 48 5.43 20.14 -2.93
C ALA A 48 6.95 19.87 -2.87
N PRO A 49 7.83 20.90 -2.85
CA PRO A 49 9.28 20.72 -2.79
C PRO A 49 9.78 19.92 -1.59
N GLN A 50 9.09 20.03 -0.46
CA GLN A 50 9.38 19.27 0.76
C GLN A 50 8.81 17.84 0.74
N GLY A 51 7.98 17.52 -0.26
CA GLY A 51 7.24 16.27 -0.39
C GLY A 51 6.12 16.11 0.64
N PRO A 52 5.46 14.94 0.64
CA PRO A 52 4.36 14.66 1.57
C PRO A 52 4.86 14.49 3.03
N PRO A 53 3.98 14.68 4.03
CA PRO A 53 4.27 14.37 5.44
C PRO A 53 4.74 12.92 5.65
N TRP A 54 5.49 12.65 6.73
CA TRP A 54 6.08 11.32 6.95
C TRP A 54 5.04 10.20 7.06
N GLN A 55 3.88 10.47 7.67
CA GLN A 55 2.79 9.50 7.78
C GLN A 55 2.25 9.11 6.41
N VAL A 56 2.12 10.08 5.51
CA VAL A 56 1.66 9.85 4.14
C VAL A 56 2.65 8.96 3.40
N ARG A 57 3.96 9.21 3.54
CA ARG A 57 5.02 8.37 2.96
C ARG A 57 4.89 6.92 3.42
N ARG A 58 4.75 6.69 4.72
CA ARG A 58 4.62 5.32 5.27
C ARG A 58 3.35 4.61 4.82
N ARG A 59 2.21 5.31 4.78
CA ARG A 59 0.96 4.72 4.29
C ARG A 59 1.06 4.35 2.81
N LEU A 60 1.72 5.18 2.00
CA LEU A 60 1.95 4.89 0.57
C LEU A 60 2.91 3.71 0.39
N ALA A 61 4.02 3.66 1.13
CA ALA A 61 4.95 2.53 1.11
C ALA A 61 4.25 1.22 1.51
N ALA A 62 3.46 1.23 2.58
CA ALA A 62 2.69 0.06 3.00
C ALA A 62 1.61 -0.35 1.97
N ALA A 63 0.95 0.60 1.31
CA ALA A 63 0.03 0.32 0.22
C ALA A 63 0.75 -0.28 -1.00
N ALA A 64 1.93 0.22 -1.34
CA ALA A 64 2.78 -0.30 -2.42
C ALA A 64 3.27 -1.73 -2.12
N GLU A 65 3.64 -2.02 -0.88
CA GLU A 65 3.98 -3.38 -0.44
C GLU A 65 2.78 -4.32 -0.57
N LEU A 66 1.57 -3.88 -0.18
CA LEU A 66 0.34 -4.65 -0.39
C LEU A 66 0.07 -4.91 -1.88
N VAL A 67 0.23 -3.92 -2.75
CA VAL A 67 0.12 -4.12 -4.20
C VAL A 67 1.10 -5.19 -4.68
N THR A 68 2.35 -5.14 -4.22
CA THR A 68 3.39 -6.09 -4.57
C THR A 68 3.06 -7.52 -4.13
N VAL A 69 2.42 -7.71 -2.96
CA VAL A 69 1.95 -9.03 -2.50
C VAL A 69 0.97 -9.65 -3.50
N PHE A 70 -0.02 -8.88 -3.95
CA PHE A 70 -1.02 -9.36 -4.91
C PHE A 70 -0.41 -9.54 -6.32
N GLU A 71 0.50 -8.67 -6.73
CA GLU A 71 1.25 -8.82 -7.99
C GLU A 71 2.04 -10.12 -8.03
N ASN A 72 2.76 -10.44 -6.95
CA ASN A 72 3.53 -11.69 -6.84
C ASN A 72 2.64 -12.94 -6.86
N ALA A 73 1.38 -12.81 -6.44
CA ALA A 73 0.37 -13.86 -6.54
C ALA A 73 -0.37 -13.89 -7.89
N ASN A 74 -0.01 -13.00 -8.83
CA ASN A 74 -0.71 -12.79 -10.11
C ASN A 74 -2.19 -12.44 -9.94
N GLN A 75 -2.50 -11.68 -8.89
CA GLN A 75 -3.84 -11.27 -8.46
C GLN A 75 -3.98 -9.75 -8.32
N SER A 76 -3.15 -8.95 -9.01
CA SER A 76 -3.09 -7.49 -8.88
C SER A 76 -4.44 -6.80 -9.11
N ALA A 77 -5.31 -7.39 -9.94
CA ALA A 77 -6.66 -6.87 -10.19
C ALA A 77 -7.58 -6.93 -8.96
N LEU A 78 -7.25 -7.77 -7.96
CA LEU A 78 -8.05 -7.98 -6.75
C LEU A 78 -7.63 -7.06 -5.60
N THR A 79 -6.43 -6.46 -5.65
CA THR A 79 -5.88 -5.62 -4.56
C THR A 79 -6.85 -4.51 -4.15
N ALA A 80 -7.40 -3.80 -5.13
CA ALA A 80 -8.30 -2.68 -4.89
C ALA A 80 -9.67 -3.12 -4.34
N ALA A 81 -10.13 -4.32 -4.69
CA ALA A 81 -11.36 -4.90 -4.15
C ALA A 81 -11.14 -5.35 -2.70
N TRP A 82 -10.07 -6.10 -2.44
CA TRP A 82 -9.69 -6.59 -1.12
C TRP A 82 -9.51 -5.44 -0.12
N LEU A 83 -8.85 -4.34 -0.53
CA LEU A 83 -8.68 -3.16 0.33
C LEU A 83 -10.00 -2.50 0.76
N ARG A 84 -11.05 -2.63 -0.05
CA ARG A 84 -12.37 -2.06 0.21
C ARG A 84 -13.32 -3.05 0.87
N GLU A 85 -12.97 -4.33 0.91
CA GLU A 85 -13.82 -5.39 1.43
C GLU A 85 -13.98 -5.25 2.94
N LEU A 86 -15.21 -5.51 3.41
CA LEU A 86 -15.54 -5.57 4.82
C LEU A 86 -15.39 -7.02 5.28
N ASP A 87 -14.40 -7.27 6.13
CA ASP A 87 -14.22 -8.57 6.76
C ASP A 87 -15.38 -8.87 7.74
N PRO A 88 -15.74 -10.15 7.99
CA PRO A 88 -16.76 -10.51 8.98
C PRO A 88 -16.51 -9.97 10.39
N ALA A 89 -15.25 -9.69 10.78
CA ALA A 89 -14.92 -9.04 12.04
C ALA A 89 -15.18 -7.51 12.03
N GLY A 90 -15.67 -6.95 10.92
CA GLY A 90 -16.11 -5.57 10.80
C GLY A 90 -15.00 -4.56 10.49
N TYR A 91 -13.80 -5.02 10.10
CA TYR A 91 -12.72 -4.13 9.66
C TYR A 91 -12.61 -4.07 8.14
N VAL A 92 -12.14 -2.93 7.64
CA VAL A 92 -11.87 -2.68 6.21
C VAL A 92 -10.37 -2.39 6.08
N PRO A 93 -9.59 -3.16 5.30
CA PRO A 93 -8.13 -3.01 5.26
C PRO A 93 -7.65 -1.59 4.92
N ALA A 94 -8.29 -0.93 3.95
CA ALA A 94 -7.96 0.47 3.61
C ALA A 94 -8.18 1.43 4.79
N ARG A 95 -9.20 1.18 5.61
CA ARG A 95 -9.50 2.00 6.80
C ARG A 95 -8.46 1.76 7.89
N VAL A 96 -8.03 0.52 8.09
CA VAL A 96 -6.95 0.18 9.03
C VAL A 96 -5.69 0.93 8.63
N LEU A 97 -5.29 0.85 7.36
CA LEU A 97 -4.10 1.53 6.85
C LEU A 97 -4.18 3.07 7.01
N ARG A 98 -5.37 3.65 6.78
CA ARG A 98 -5.60 5.08 6.96
C ARG A 98 -5.46 5.51 8.43
N LEU A 99 -6.08 4.77 9.36
CA LEU A 99 -6.17 5.14 10.77
C LEU A 99 -4.95 4.75 11.61
N SER A 100 -4.14 3.81 11.12
CA SER A 100 -2.90 3.37 11.79
C SER A 100 -1.75 4.35 11.64
N ASP A 101 -1.89 5.41 10.84
CA ASP A 101 -0.79 6.29 10.43
C ASP A 101 0.41 5.52 9.80
N GLY A 102 0.14 4.33 9.26
CA GLY A 102 1.17 3.44 8.74
C GLY A 102 2.06 2.83 9.82
N ASP A 103 1.58 2.70 11.07
CA ASP A 103 2.33 2.04 12.14
C ASP A 103 2.74 0.61 11.77
N GLU A 104 3.90 0.19 12.28
CA GLU A 104 4.57 -1.04 11.84
C GLU A 104 3.77 -2.29 12.20
N ALA A 105 3.11 -2.31 13.37
CA ALA A 105 2.35 -3.48 13.82
C ALA A 105 1.10 -3.68 12.96
N SER A 106 0.36 -2.61 12.68
CA SER A 106 -0.82 -2.66 11.82
C SER A 106 -0.45 -3.01 10.37
N VAL A 107 0.63 -2.42 9.83
CA VAL A 107 1.11 -2.72 8.47
C VAL A 107 1.52 -4.19 8.36
N LYS A 108 2.30 -4.69 9.33
CA LYS A 108 2.70 -6.10 9.36
C LYS A 108 1.49 -7.04 9.39
N ALA A 109 0.52 -6.78 10.27
CA ALA A 109 -0.69 -7.61 10.35
C ALA A 109 -1.49 -7.60 9.04
N LEU A 110 -1.59 -6.44 8.37
CA LEU A 110 -2.25 -6.33 7.06
C LEU A 110 -1.52 -7.13 5.98
N LEU A 111 -0.18 -7.06 5.94
CA LEU A 111 0.63 -7.82 4.97
C LEU A 111 0.52 -9.32 5.18
N GLU A 112 0.54 -9.79 6.44
CA GLU A 112 0.33 -11.20 6.78
C GLU A 112 -1.07 -11.68 6.35
N THR A 113 -2.09 -10.84 6.54
CA THR A 113 -3.47 -11.13 6.13
C THR A 113 -3.59 -11.18 4.60
N ALA A 114 -3.03 -10.20 3.90
CA ALA A 114 -3.02 -10.16 2.43
C ALA A 114 -2.28 -11.37 1.83
N THR A 115 -1.14 -11.74 2.39
CA THR A 115 -0.36 -12.91 1.97
C THR A 115 -1.16 -14.19 2.15
N SER A 116 -1.82 -14.36 3.31
CA SER A 116 -2.65 -15.53 3.60
C SER A 116 -3.85 -15.62 2.65
N TRP A 117 -4.49 -14.48 2.37
CA TRP A 117 -5.61 -14.39 1.44
C TRP A 117 -5.19 -14.75 0.01
N ALA A 118 -4.08 -14.17 -0.48
CA ALA A 118 -3.61 -14.38 -1.85
C ALA A 118 -3.16 -15.82 -2.12
N LEU A 119 -2.67 -16.52 -1.09
CA LEU A 119 -2.28 -17.93 -1.14
C LEU A 119 -3.47 -18.89 -0.97
N THR A 120 -4.63 -18.41 -0.53
CA THR A 120 -5.82 -19.25 -0.39
C THR A 120 -6.42 -19.45 -1.79
N PRO A 121 -6.52 -20.70 -2.30
CA PRO A 121 -7.20 -20.94 -3.56
C PRO A 121 -8.66 -20.53 -3.39
N ALA A 122 -9.15 -19.66 -4.27
CA ALA A 122 -10.58 -19.39 -4.37
C ALA A 122 -11.28 -20.75 -4.52
N ALA A 123 -12.10 -21.12 -3.55
CA ALA A 123 -12.94 -22.30 -3.66
C ALA A 123 -13.83 -22.08 -4.89
N GLY A 124 -13.50 -22.77 -5.97
CA GLY A 124 -14.25 -22.78 -7.22
C GLY A 124 -15.59 -23.49 -7.07
#